data_AF-A0A9D5UTA0-F1
#
_entry.id   AF-A0A9D5UTA0-F1
#
_cell.length_a   1.000
_cell.length_b   1.000
_cell.length_c   1.000
_cell.angle_alpha   90.00
_cell.angle_beta   90.00
_cell.angle_gamma   90.00
#
_symmetry.space_group_name_H-M   'P 1'
#
loop_
_entity.id
_entity.type
_entity.pdbx_description
1 polymer ?
#
loop_
_entity_poly.entity_id
_entity_poly.type
_entity_poly.pdbx_seq_one_letter_code
_entity_poly.pdbx_strand_id
1 'polypeptide(L)'
;MPELVAIAEADGWGVVRSGATLVVLQPPYQTCNRCEISELWLASAISKHGFDPASGIFPDWKSLIEELKKRQQDYFQKRGKQGISEQDLDEMCRELPADRLMELLAHVEEALLPKKKWHEAEKLLNLVLSAYALPQEPQLFIKANELKVLCLQGERAERL
;
A
#
# COMPACT_ATOMS: atom_id res chain seq x y z
N MET A 1 -2.60 19.01 19.85
CA MET A 1 -3.44 18.82 18.66
C MET A 1 -2.53 18.82 17.44
N PRO A 2 -2.57 17.80 16.59
CA PRO A 2 -1.77 17.78 15.36
C PRO A 2 -2.31 18.74 14.30
N GLU A 3 -1.41 19.42 13.60
CA GLU A 3 -1.71 20.36 12.53
C GLU A 3 -1.10 19.87 11.21
N LEU A 4 -1.92 19.65 10.19
CA LEU A 4 -1.46 19.33 8.84
C LEU A 4 -0.95 20.60 8.16
N VAL A 5 0.32 20.60 7.74
CA VAL A 5 0.98 21.76 7.11
C VAL A 5 1.31 21.54 5.62
N ALA A 6 1.42 20.28 5.19
CA ALA A 6 1.58 19.93 3.78
C ALA A 6 1.05 18.52 3.51
N ILE A 7 0.64 18.25 2.27
CA ILE A 7 0.10 16.95 1.86
C ILE A 7 0.56 16.59 0.44
N ALA A 8 0.85 15.32 0.20
CA ALA A 8 0.94 14.76 -1.14
C ALA A 8 -0.26 13.82 -1.30
N GLU A 9 -1.35 14.35 -1.87
CA GLU A 9 -2.65 13.66 -1.88
C GLU A 9 -2.61 12.33 -2.64
N ALA A 10 -1.84 12.26 -3.73
CA ALA A 10 -1.68 11.04 -4.53
C ALA A 10 -1.08 9.89 -3.70
N ASP A 11 -0.02 10.18 -2.97
CA ASP A 11 0.74 9.20 -2.20
C ASP A 11 0.11 8.94 -0.82
N GLY A 12 -0.80 9.81 -0.37
CA GLY A 12 -1.39 9.78 0.97
C GLY A 12 -0.42 10.26 2.04
N TRP A 13 0.61 11.02 1.70
CA TRP A 13 1.59 11.50 2.67
C TRP A 13 1.14 12.82 3.27
N GLY A 14 1.46 13.05 4.55
CA GLY A 14 1.17 14.30 5.22
C GLY A 14 2.33 14.74 6.09
N VAL A 15 2.64 16.05 6.06
CA VAL A 15 3.54 16.67 7.05
C VAL A 15 2.70 17.31 8.13
N VAL A 16 2.97 16.95 9.38
CA VAL A 16 2.19 17.34 10.54
C VAL A 16 3.06 18.03 11.57
N ARG A 17 2.64 19.21 12.02
CA ARG A 17 3.22 19.91 13.16
C ARG A 17 2.55 19.43 14.45
N SER A 18 3.37 19.07 15.45
CA SER A 18 2.91 18.69 16.79
C SER A 18 3.75 19.41 17.84
N GLY A 19 3.28 20.57 18.28
CA GLY A 19 4.09 21.44 19.13
C GLY A 19 5.27 22.01 18.35
N ALA A 20 6.49 21.73 18.80
CA ALA A 20 7.73 22.23 18.18
C ALA A 20 8.29 21.30 17.08
N THR A 21 7.71 20.12 16.88
CA THR A 21 8.23 19.14 15.92
C THR A 21 7.37 19.05 14.66
N LEU A 22 8.04 18.76 13.54
CA LEU A 22 7.41 18.37 12.28
C LEU A 22 7.61 16.89 12.06
N VAL A 23 6.56 16.20 11.65
CA VAL A 23 6.54 14.75 11.46
C VAL A 23 5.95 14.42 10.10
N VAL A 24 6.62 13.57 9.34
CA VAL A 24 6.06 12.97 8.13
C VAL A 24 5.24 11.74 8.51
N LEU A 25 4.03 11.68 7.97
CA LEU A 25 3.16 10.52 7.99
C LEU A 25 3.08 9.94 6.58
N GLN A 26 3.25 8.62 6.48
CA GLN A 26 3.07 7.87 5.24
C GLN A 26 2.24 6.60 5.49
N PRO A 27 1.50 6.10 4.49
CA PRO A 27 0.90 4.78 4.54
C PRO A 27 1.97 3.67 4.60
N PRO A 28 1.73 2.57 5.34
CA PRO A 28 0.68 2.40 6.33
C PRO A 28 0.97 3.28 7.56
N TYR A 29 -0.02 4.02 8.06
CA TYR A 29 0.14 5.08 9.09
C TYR A 29 0.45 4.55 10.51
N GLN A 30 1.47 3.71 10.63
CA GLN A 30 1.95 3.13 11.86
C GLN A 30 2.85 4.13 12.59
N THR A 31 2.92 4.02 13.92
CA THR A 31 3.76 4.90 14.74
C THR A 31 5.25 4.77 14.41
N CYS A 32 5.71 3.58 14.02
CA CYS A 32 7.10 3.35 13.57
C CYS A 32 7.45 4.05 12.25
N ASN A 33 6.45 4.40 11.43
CA ASN A 33 6.66 5.06 10.13
C ASN A 33 6.68 6.60 10.26
N ARG A 34 6.59 7.12 11.48
CA ARG A 34 6.68 8.56 11.76
C ARG A 34 8.14 8.99 11.76
N CYS A 35 8.47 9.93 10.89
CA CYS A 35 9.82 10.48 10.80
C CYS A 35 9.79 11.97 11.15
N GLU A 36 10.61 12.39 12.10
CA GLU A 36 10.80 13.81 12.40
C GLU A 36 11.63 14.48 11.30
N ILE A 37 11.22 15.68 10.91
CA ILE A 37 11.87 16.44 9.85
C ILE A 37 12.09 17.89 10.29
N SER A 38 12.97 18.59 9.57
CA SER A 38 13.23 20.01 9.78
C SER A 38 12.32 20.89 8.90
N GLU A 39 12.21 22.17 9.25
CA GLU A 39 11.55 23.20 8.42
C GLU A 39 12.14 23.30 7.02
N LEU A 40 13.46 23.10 6.89
CA LEU A 40 14.14 23.12 5.58
C LEU A 40 13.66 21.96 4.70
N TRP A 41 13.41 20.80 5.29
CA TRP A 41 12.86 19.65 4.57
C TRP A 41 11.41 19.92 4.14
N LEU A 42 10.58 20.52 5.00
CA LEU A 42 9.22 20.93 4.63
C LEU A 42 9.22 21.88 3.41
N ALA A 43 10.08 22.89 3.42
CA ALA A 43 10.23 23.80 2.29
C ALA A 43 10.67 23.06 1.00
N SER A 44 11.58 22.09 1.12
CA SER A 44 12.00 21.26 -0.01
C SER A 44 10.89 20.33 -0.50
N ALA A 45 10.10 19.75 0.41
CA ALA A 45 8.99 18.86 0.08
C ALA A 45 7.95 19.59 -0.78
N ILE A 46 7.60 20.81 -0.39
CA ILE A 46 6.65 21.65 -1.12
C ILE A 46 7.22 22.10 -2.47
N SER A 47 8.47 22.59 -2.49
CA SER A 47 9.03 23.17 -3.71
C SER A 47 9.51 22.16 -4.76
N LYS A 48 9.83 20.92 -4.37
CA LYS A 48 10.50 19.94 -5.24
C LYS A 48 9.85 18.57 -5.31
N HIS A 49 9.08 18.16 -4.30
CA HIS A 49 8.62 16.78 -4.15
C HIS A 49 7.10 16.62 -4.24
N GLY A 50 6.41 17.60 -4.82
CA GLY A 50 4.99 17.48 -5.12
C GLY A 50 4.07 17.52 -3.90
N PHE A 51 4.55 18.02 -2.75
CA PHE A 51 3.68 18.36 -1.64
C PHE A 51 3.00 19.69 -1.90
N ASP A 52 1.68 19.73 -1.67
CA ASP A 52 0.93 20.97 -1.65
C ASP A 52 0.84 21.52 -0.22
N PRO A 53 0.95 22.84 -0.02
CA PRO A 53 0.68 23.46 1.25
C PRO A 53 -0.74 23.12 1.71
N ALA A 54 -0.87 22.68 2.96
CA ALA A 54 -2.15 22.36 3.56
C ALA A 54 -2.27 23.06 4.91
N SER A 55 -3.50 23.28 5.35
CA SER A 55 -3.77 23.79 6.69
C SER A 55 -4.95 23.04 7.28
N GLY A 56 -4.78 22.48 8.46
CA GLY A 56 -5.87 21.84 9.20
C GLY A 56 -5.43 21.44 10.60
N ILE A 57 -6.19 21.83 11.60
CA ILE A 57 -5.94 21.44 13.00
C ILE A 57 -6.92 20.34 13.36
N PHE A 58 -6.41 19.24 13.89
CA PHE A 58 -7.20 18.06 14.23
C PHE A 58 -7.22 17.82 15.74
N PRO A 59 -8.32 17.30 16.29
CA PRO A 59 -8.42 17.03 17.73
C PRO A 59 -7.44 15.95 18.18
N ASP A 60 -7.16 14.96 17.31
CA ASP A 60 -6.30 13.83 17.59
C ASP A 60 -5.68 13.27 16.30
N TRP A 61 -4.73 12.34 16.44
CA TRP A 61 -4.03 11.71 15.31
C TRP A 61 -4.94 10.81 14.47
N LYS A 62 -5.95 10.17 15.05
CA LYS A 62 -6.86 9.29 14.33
C LYS A 62 -7.70 10.12 13.35
N SER A 63 -8.23 11.24 13.80
CA SER A 63 -9.00 12.19 12.99
C SER A 63 -8.18 12.76 11.83
N LEU A 64 -6.89 13.06 12.06
CA LEU A 64 -5.98 13.49 11.00
C LEU A 64 -5.72 12.38 9.97
N ILE A 65 -5.45 11.16 10.42
CA ILE A 65 -5.18 10.02 9.52
C ILE A 65 -6.41 9.70 8.67
N GLU A 66 -7.62 9.73 9.23
CA GLU A 66 -8.84 9.55 8.46
C GLU A 66 -9.04 10.66 7.41
N GLU A 67 -8.69 11.90 7.74
CA GLU A 67 -8.70 12.99 6.76
C GLU A 67 -7.67 12.78 5.63
N LEU A 68 -6.45 12.31 5.94
CA LEU A 68 -5.45 12.00 4.91
C LEU A 68 -5.94 10.91 3.96
N LYS A 69 -6.51 9.82 4.50
CA LYS A 69 -7.12 8.75 3.69
C LYS A 69 -8.25 9.29 2.82
N LYS A 70 -9.12 10.12 3.40
CA LYS A 70 -10.24 10.73 2.68
C LYS A 70 -9.75 11.62 1.55
N ARG A 71 -8.76 12.49 1.78
CA ARG A 71 -8.19 13.36 0.74
C ARG A 71 -7.53 12.56 -0.38
N GLN A 72 -6.83 11.49 -0.04
CA GLN A 72 -6.29 10.57 -1.04
C GLN A 72 -7.41 9.95 -1.89
N GLN A 73 -8.47 9.44 -1.24
CA GLN A 73 -9.64 8.90 -1.95
C GLN A 73 -10.31 9.95 -2.83
N ASP A 74 -10.52 11.16 -2.33
CA ASP A 74 -11.12 12.29 -3.06
C ASP A 74 -10.24 12.72 -4.24
N TYR A 75 -8.91 12.73 -4.08
CA TYR A 75 -7.95 13.04 -5.14
C TYR A 75 -8.06 12.05 -6.31
N PHE A 76 -8.16 10.76 -5.98
CA PHE A 76 -8.38 9.71 -6.97
C PHE A 76 -9.77 9.84 -7.62
N GLN A 77 -10.84 9.98 -6.83
CA GLN A 77 -12.20 10.15 -7.34
C GLN A 77 -12.36 11.36 -8.28
N LYS A 78 -11.81 12.53 -7.93
CA LYS A 78 -11.91 13.76 -8.73
C LYS A 78 -11.16 13.67 -10.06
N ARG A 79 -10.10 12.86 -10.13
CA ARG A 79 -9.34 12.63 -11.37
C ARG A 79 -9.93 11.52 -12.24
N GLY A 80 -11.11 10.99 -11.90
CA GLY A 80 -11.75 9.88 -12.62
C GLY A 80 -10.99 8.56 -12.48
N LYS A 81 -9.92 8.52 -11.68
CA LYS A 81 -9.25 7.31 -11.27
C LYS A 81 -9.93 6.86 -10.00
N GLN A 82 -11.02 6.10 -10.11
CA GLN A 82 -11.54 5.36 -8.96
C GLN A 82 -10.33 4.72 -8.26
N GLY A 83 -10.19 4.93 -6.94
CA GLY A 83 -9.01 4.46 -6.20
C GLY A 83 -8.69 3.04 -6.63
N ILE A 84 -7.42 2.83 -7.03
CA ILE A 84 -6.91 1.67 -7.77
C ILE A 84 -7.92 0.52 -7.76
N SER A 85 -8.76 0.43 -8.79
CA SER A 85 -9.75 -0.63 -8.89
C SER A 85 -9.04 -1.99 -8.86
N GLU A 86 -9.74 -3.09 -8.57
CA GLU A 86 -9.13 -4.43 -8.71
C GLU A 86 -8.54 -4.62 -10.12
N GLN A 87 -9.09 -3.95 -11.14
CA GLN A 87 -8.54 -3.91 -12.50
C GLN A 87 -7.26 -3.06 -12.62
N ASP A 88 -7.17 -1.90 -11.95
CA ASP A 88 -5.94 -1.09 -11.94
C ASP A 88 -4.83 -1.78 -11.13
N LEU A 89 -5.18 -2.52 -10.07
CA LEU A 89 -4.25 -3.36 -9.31
C LEU A 89 -3.74 -4.51 -10.19
N ASP A 90 -4.64 -5.19 -10.92
CA ASP A 90 -4.26 -6.20 -11.90
C ASP A 90 -3.35 -5.63 -12.99
N GLU A 91 -3.61 -4.42 -13.47
CA GLU A 91 -2.81 -3.77 -14.52
C GLU A 91 -1.44 -3.31 -14.01
N MET A 92 -1.36 -2.76 -12.79
CA MET A 92 -0.09 -2.42 -12.14
C MET A 92 0.72 -3.67 -11.80
N CYS A 93 0.05 -4.76 -11.40
CA CYS A 93 0.71 -6.02 -11.07
C CYS A 93 1.13 -6.80 -12.32
N ARG A 94 0.52 -6.51 -13.48
CA ARG A 94 0.97 -7.05 -14.77
C ARG A 94 2.39 -6.68 -15.13
N GLU A 95 2.84 -5.49 -14.76
CA GLU A 95 4.18 -5.00 -15.06
C GLU A 95 5.19 -5.21 -13.91
N LEU A 96 4.83 -5.95 -12.86
CA LEU A 96 5.74 -6.20 -11.76
C LEU A 96 6.99 -6.97 -12.23
N PRO A 97 8.19 -6.52 -11.84
CA PRO A 97 9.42 -7.24 -12.14
C PRO A 97 9.49 -8.55 -11.35
N ALA A 98 10.26 -9.51 -11.88
CA ALA A 98 10.30 -10.90 -11.39
C ALA A 98 10.73 -11.03 -9.91
N ASP A 99 11.61 -10.15 -9.44
CA ASP A 99 12.05 -10.06 -8.05
C ASP A 99 10.89 -9.74 -7.10
N ARG A 100 10.04 -8.79 -7.46
CA ARG A 100 8.84 -8.44 -6.68
C ARG A 100 7.79 -9.55 -6.70
N LEU A 101 7.63 -10.24 -7.82
CA LEU A 101 6.76 -11.42 -7.89
C LEU A 101 7.27 -12.55 -6.97
N MET A 102 8.59 -12.77 -6.89
CA MET A 102 9.17 -13.73 -5.93
C MET A 102 8.89 -13.35 -4.48
N GLU A 103 9.04 -12.08 -4.11
CA GLU A 103 8.74 -11.60 -2.75
C GLU A 103 7.27 -11.85 -2.37
N LEU A 104 6.34 -11.61 -3.30
CA LEU A 104 4.92 -11.88 -3.09
C LEU A 104 4.65 -13.38 -2.90
N LEU A 105 5.27 -14.26 -3.70
CA LEU A 105 5.14 -15.71 -3.52
C LEU A 105 5.72 -16.18 -2.18
N ALA A 106 6.87 -15.64 -1.77
CA ALA A 106 7.46 -15.93 -0.46
C ALA A 106 6.54 -15.49 0.68
N HIS A 107 5.90 -14.33 0.55
CA HIS A 107 4.92 -13.87 1.54
C HIS A 107 3.71 -14.81 1.67
N VAL A 108 3.20 -15.33 0.55
CA VAL A 108 2.12 -16.34 0.58
C VAL A 108 2.57 -17.58 1.35
N GLU A 109 3.73 -18.12 0.99
CA GLU A 109 4.28 -19.35 1.53
C GLU A 109 4.60 -19.25 3.04
N GLU A 110 5.24 -18.17 3.47
CA GLU A 110 5.76 -18.02 4.83
C GLU A 110 4.77 -17.38 5.80
N ALA A 111 3.87 -16.51 5.31
CA ALA A 111 3.01 -15.71 6.18
C ALA A 111 1.53 -16.06 6.08
N LEU A 112 1.01 -16.37 4.89
CA LEU A 112 -0.43 -16.57 4.68
C LEU A 112 -0.85 -18.03 4.85
N LEU A 113 -0.16 -18.97 4.20
CA LEU A 113 -0.50 -20.40 4.29
C LEU A 113 -0.39 -20.95 5.74
N PRO A 114 0.68 -20.67 6.52
CA PRO A 114 0.78 -21.20 7.89
C PRO A 114 -0.29 -20.64 8.83
N LYS A 115 -0.78 -19.43 8.54
CA LYS A 115 -1.85 -18.77 9.29
C LYS A 115 -3.24 -19.12 8.79
N LYS A 116 -3.36 -20.04 7.82
CA LYS A 116 -4.63 -20.50 7.24
C LYS A 116 -5.44 -19.37 6.62
N LYS A 117 -4.77 -18.31 6.15
CA LYS A 117 -5.39 -17.15 5.49
C LYS A 117 -5.64 -17.46 4.01
N TRP A 118 -6.40 -18.53 3.74
CA TRP A 118 -6.55 -19.10 2.40
C TRP A 118 -7.14 -18.11 1.38
N HIS A 119 -8.17 -17.37 1.77
CA HIS A 119 -8.80 -16.41 0.86
C HIS A 119 -7.87 -15.24 0.48
N GLU A 120 -7.05 -14.77 1.43
CA GLU A 120 -6.05 -13.73 1.17
C GLU A 120 -4.92 -14.27 0.28
N ALA A 121 -4.47 -15.50 0.54
CA ALA A 121 -3.45 -16.19 -0.25
C ALA A 121 -3.92 -16.41 -1.70
N GLU A 122 -5.15 -16.88 -1.90
CA GLU A 122 -5.72 -17.12 -3.22
C GLU A 122 -5.82 -15.83 -4.05
N LYS A 123 -6.27 -14.73 -3.44
CA LYS A 123 -6.31 -13.41 -4.10
C LYS A 123 -4.93 -12.98 -4.58
N LEU A 124 -3.92 -13.09 -3.72
CA LEU A 124 -2.55 -12.69 -4.06
C LEU A 124 -1.95 -13.59 -5.15
N LEU A 125 -2.21 -14.90 -5.09
CA LEU A 125 -1.74 -15.85 -6.11
C LEU A 125 -2.40 -15.62 -7.47
N ASN A 126 -3.70 -15.28 -7.51
CA ASN A 126 -4.37 -14.96 -8.78
C ASN A 126 -3.81 -13.70 -9.42
N LEU A 127 -3.44 -12.70 -8.61
CA LEU A 127 -2.78 -11.47 -9.05
C LEU A 127 -1.35 -11.72 -9.57
N VAL A 128 -0.59 -12.62 -8.94
CA VAL A 128 0.73 -13.03 -9.46
C VAL A 128 0.57 -13.82 -10.78
N LEU A 129 -0.42 -14.71 -10.84
CA LEU A 129 -0.71 -15.52 -12.04
C LEU A 129 -1.20 -14.70 -13.24
N SER A 130 -1.72 -13.50 -13.01
CA SER A 130 -2.15 -12.58 -14.07
C SER A 130 -1.00 -11.71 -14.61
N ALA A 131 0.22 -11.79 -14.04
CA ALA A 131 1.32 -10.90 -14.37
C ALA A 131 2.04 -11.20 -15.70
N TYR A 132 2.42 -10.17 -16.46
CA TYR A 132 3.06 -10.31 -17.78
C TYR A 132 4.50 -10.84 -17.72
N ALA A 133 5.21 -10.62 -16.62
CA ALA A 133 6.53 -11.19 -16.41
C ALA A 133 6.51 -12.72 -16.23
N LEU A 134 5.35 -13.29 -15.85
CA LEU A 134 5.24 -14.70 -15.46
C LEU A 134 5.42 -15.70 -16.62
N PRO A 135 4.86 -15.48 -17.83
CA PRO A 135 5.15 -16.34 -18.98
C PRO A 135 6.62 -16.32 -19.42
N GLN A 136 7.37 -15.28 -19.05
CA GLN A 136 8.80 -15.17 -19.37
C GLN A 136 9.70 -15.84 -18.31
N GLU A 137 9.13 -16.20 -17.16
CA GLU A 137 9.84 -16.78 -16.02
C GLU A 137 9.19 -18.10 -15.58
N PRO A 138 9.55 -19.23 -16.21
CA PRO A 138 8.91 -20.52 -15.96
C PRO A 138 8.93 -20.98 -14.49
N GLN A 139 9.97 -20.60 -13.75
CA GLN A 139 10.14 -20.97 -12.35
C GLN A 139 9.10 -20.28 -11.45
N LEU A 140 8.79 -19.00 -11.73
CA LEU A 140 7.75 -18.26 -11.03
C LEU A 140 6.36 -18.86 -11.28
N PHE A 141 6.09 -19.22 -12.54
CA PHE A 141 4.83 -19.86 -12.92
C PHE A 141 4.61 -21.19 -12.20
N ILE A 142 5.64 -22.05 -12.15
CA ILE A 142 5.59 -23.34 -11.45
C ILE A 142 5.30 -23.11 -9.97
N LYS A 143 6.08 -22.25 -9.30
CA LYS A 143 5.95 -21.98 -7.87
C LYS A 143 4.58 -21.38 -7.51
N ALA A 144 4.07 -20.44 -8.31
CA ALA A 144 2.74 -19.85 -8.10
C ALA A 144 1.61 -20.90 -8.19
N ASN A 145 1.70 -21.83 -9.14
CA ASN A 145 0.72 -22.92 -9.28
C ASN A 145 0.81 -23.93 -8.13
N GLU A 146 2.01 -24.30 -7.68
CA GLU A 146 2.20 -25.19 -6.53
C GLU A 146 1.53 -24.60 -5.27
N LEU A 147 1.79 -23.32 -4.98
CA LEU A 147 1.17 -22.62 -3.85
C LEU A 147 -0.36 -22.53 -3.98
N LYS A 148 -0.88 -22.36 -5.21
CA LYS A 148 -2.31 -22.35 -5.47
C LYS A 148 -2.97 -23.69 -5.19
N VAL A 149 -2.32 -24.79 -5.57
CA VAL A 149 -2.80 -26.15 -5.25
C VAL A 149 -2.83 -26.37 -3.74
N LEU A 150 -1.77 -25.97 -3.02
CA LEU A 150 -1.71 -26.07 -1.55
C LEU A 150 -2.82 -25.25 -0.88
N CYS A 151 -3.08 -24.03 -1.37
CA CYS A 151 -4.14 -23.17 -0.86
C CYS A 151 -5.52 -23.81 -1.02
N LEU A 152 -5.82 -24.39 -2.20
CA LEU A 152 -7.10 -25.07 -2.49
C LEU A 152 -7.29 -26.34 -1.65
N GLN A 153 -6.21 -27.07 -1.38
CA GLN A 153 -6.25 -28.26 -0.52
C GLN A 153 -6.50 -27.88 0.95
N GLY A 154 -5.83 -26.83 1.44
CA GLY A 154 -6.02 -26.31 2.80
C GLY A 154 -7.44 -25.82 3.03
N GLU A 155 -8.00 -25.05 2.09
CA GLU A 155 -9.37 -24.53 2.20
C GLU A 155 -10.42 -25.67 2.23
N ARG A 156 -10.24 -26.71 1.41
CA ARG A 156 -11.14 -27.88 1.39
C ARG A 156 -11.09 -28.68 2.69
N ALA A 157 -9.90 -28.81 3.29
CA ALA A 157 -9.71 -29.53 4.54
C ALA A 157 -10.35 -28.83 5.75
N GLU A 158 -10.55 -27.51 5.71
CA GLU A 158 -11.23 -26.77 6.79
C GLU A 158 -12.76 -26.71 6.67
N ARG A 159 -13.30 -27.07 5.50
CA ARG A 159 -14.75 -27.13 5.27
C ARG A 159 -15.36 -28.51 5.60
N LEU A 160 -14.52 -29.49 5.97
CA LEU A 160 -14.89 -30.85 6.40
C LEU A 160 -14.79 -30.98 7.92
#